data_AF-A0A2D5MV20-F1
#
_entry.id   AF-A0A2D5MV20-F1
#
_cell.length_a   1.000
_cell.length_b   1.000
_cell.length_c   1.000
_cell.angle_alpha   90.00
_cell.angle_beta   90.00
_cell.angle_gamma   90.00
#
_symmetry.space_group_name_H-M   'P 1'
#
loop_
_entity.id
_entity.type
_entity.pdbx_description
1 polymer ?
#
loop_
_entity_poly.entity_id
_entity_poly.type
_entity_poly.pdbx_seq_one_letter_code
_entity_poly.pdbx_strand_id
1 'polypeptide(L)' 'WVFHGDADSVVPLEESERMVRALKRRGGKPKFTIYKGVNHDSWTETYNNPKLYEWFLSHKK' A
#
# COMPACT_ATOMS: atom_id res chain seq x y z
N TRP A 1 2.62 4.48 -3.58
CA TRP A 1 1.45 4.19 -2.74
C TRP A 1 1.59 2.73 -2.33
N VAL A 2 1.50 2.43 -1.03
CA VAL A 2 1.65 1.08 -0.47
C VAL A 2 0.27 0.57 -0.04
N PHE A 3 0.00 -0.71 -0.26
CA PHE A 3 -1.25 -1.38 0.08
C PHE A 3 -0.93 -2.68 0.81
N HIS A 4 -1.69 -3.04 1.84
CA HIS A 4 -1.50 -4.29 2.58
C HIS A 4 -2.81 -4.72 3.26
N GLY A 5 -3.04 -6.01 3.44
CA GLY A 5 -4.16 -6.54 4.25
C GLY A 5 -3.73 -6.75 5.71
N ASP A 6 -4.51 -6.30 6.70
CA ASP A 6 -4.11 -6.44 8.11
C ASP A 6 -4.22 -7.87 8.67
N ALA A 7 -4.84 -8.79 7.91
CA ALA A 7 -4.97 -10.20 8.25
C ALA A 7 -4.10 -11.08 7.33
N ASP A 8 -3.11 -10.51 6.64
CA ASP A 8 -2.20 -11.25 5.77
C ASP A 8 -1.39 -12.28 6.59
N SER A 9 -1.67 -13.56 6.36
CA SER A 9 -1.02 -14.69 7.02
C SER A 9 0.24 -15.18 6.30
N VAL A 10 0.58 -14.61 5.14
CA VAL A 10 1.73 -14.99 4.30
C VAL A 10 2.85 -13.96 4.43
N VAL A 11 2.51 -12.67 4.36
CA VAL A 11 3.45 -11.55 4.53
C VAL A 11 2.98 -10.65 5.66
N PRO A 12 3.69 -10.62 6.81
CA PRO A 12 3.31 -9.79 7.94
C PRO A 12 3.21 -8.31 7.59
N LEU A 13 2.18 -7.63 8.11
CA LEU A 13 1.91 -6.21 7.87
C LEU A 13 3.13 -5.33 8.21
N GLU A 14 3.91 -5.73 9.22
CA GLU A 14 5.10 -5.04 9.72
C GLU A 14 6.16 -4.81 8.63
N GLU A 15 6.21 -5.66 7.61
CA GLU A 15 7.13 -5.52 6.48
C GLU A 15 6.82 -4.25 5.67
N SER A 16 5.56 -4.04 5.33
CA SER A 16 5.08 -2.82 4.68
C SER A 16 5.24 -1.60 5.58
N GLU A 17 4.92 -1.73 6.88
CA GLU A 17 5.13 -0.62 7.81
C GLU A 17 6.60 -0.22 7.94
N ARG A 18 7.52 -1.20 7.97
CA ARG A 18 8.97 -0.95 8.07
C ARG A 18 9.46 -0.12 6.89
N MET A 19 9.03 -0.47 5.67
CA MET A 19 9.32 0.30 4.46
C MET A 19 8.71 1.70 4.52
N VAL A 20 7.43 1.83 4.88
CA VAL A 20 6.74 3.12 4.98
C VAL A 20 7.42 4.04 6.01
N ARG A 21 7.80 3.50 7.18
CA ARG A 21 8.57 4.23 8.20
C ARG A 21 9.93 4.68 7.66
N ALA A 22 10.64 3.83 6.92
CA ALA A 22 11.93 4.19 6.33
C ALA A 22 11.81 5.33 5.30
N LEU A 23 10.82 5.27 4.42
CA LEU A 23 10.53 6.33 3.45
C LEU A 23 10.18 7.65 4.13
N LYS A 24 9.32 7.62 5.16
CA LYS A 24 8.96 8.81 5.95
C LYS A 24 10.18 9.43 6.64
N ARG A 25 11.08 8.62 7.22
CA ARG A 25 12.33 9.12 7.84
C ARG A 25 13.26 9.85 6.86
N ARG A 26 13.17 9.56 5.57
CA ARG A 26 13.94 10.23 4.51
C ARG A 26 13.19 11.42 3.89
N GLY A 27 12.12 11.89 4.52
CA GLY A 27 11.30 13.00 4.03
C GLY A 27 10.30 12.62 2.94
N GLY A 28 10.18 11.33 2.60
CA GLY A 28 9.18 10.85 1.65
C GLY A 28 7.76 10.96 2.21
N LYS A 29 6.79 11.14 1.33
CA LYS A 29 5.36 11.20 1.67
C LYS A 29 4.60 10.02 1.04
N PRO A 30 4.93 8.75 1.37
CA PRO A 30 4.23 7.62 0.79
C PRO A 30 2.77 7.60 1.28
N LYS A 31 1.84 7.41 0.36
CA LYS A 31 0.48 6.95 0.69
C LYS A 31 0.56 5.50 1.17
N PHE A 32 -0.16 5.15 2.24
CA PHE A 32 -0.24 3.80 2.77
C PHE A 32 -1.70 3.49 3.11
N THR A 33 -2.22 2.41 2.54
CA THR A 33 -3.59 1.93 2.72
C THR A 33 -3.55 0.53 3.32
N ILE A 34 -4.30 0.32 4.39
CA ILE A 34 -4.44 -0.97 5.05
C ILE A 34 -5.89 -1.43 4.88
N TYR A 35 -6.08 -2.62 4.35
CA TYR A 35 -7.39 -3.24 4.18
C TYR A 35 -7.72 -4.13 5.38
N LYS A 36 -8.81 -3.80 6.07
CA LYS A 36 -9.22 -4.50 7.30
C LYS A 36 -9.84 -5.86 6.98
N GLY A 37 -9.37 -6.90 7.65
CA GLY A 37 -9.82 -8.29 7.49
C GLY A 37 -9.38 -8.94 6.17
N VAL A 38 -8.60 -8.25 5.34
CA VAL A 38 -8.07 -8.79 4.09
C VAL A 38 -6.81 -9.57 4.40
N ASN A 39 -6.77 -10.82 3.93
CA ASN A 39 -5.58 -11.68 4.00
C ASN A 39 -4.59 -11.27 2.89
N HIS A 40 -3.92 -12.23 2.26
CA HIS A 40 -2.84 -11.98 1.33
C HIS A 40 -3.26 -11.22 0.05
N ASP A 41 -4.47 -11.49 -0.47
CA ASP A 41 -5.00 -10.85 -1.68
C ASP A 41 -5.51 -9.43 -1.43
N SER A 42 -4.57 -8.53 -1.11
CA SER A 42 -4.82 -7.09 -1.04
C SER A 42 -4.83 -6.42 -2.41
N TRP A 43 -4.37 -7.12 -3.46
CA TRP A 43 -4.25 -6.56 -4.81
C TRP A 43 -5.57 -6.55 -5.57
N THR A 44 -6.48 -7.52 -5.35
CA THR A 44 -7.80 -7.51 -6.02
C THR A 44 -8.58 -6.23 -5.69
N GLU A 45 -8.68 -5.85 -4.41
CA GLU A 45 -9.32 -4.58 -4.01
C GLU A 45 -8.54 -3.35 -4.54
N THR A 46 -7.21 -3.42 -4.51
CA THR A 46 -6.33 -2.35 -5.00
C THR A 46 -6.53 -2.08 -6.51
N TYR A 47 -6.54 -3.12 -7.34
CA TYR A 47 -6.72 -2.99 -8.79
C TYR A 47 -8.16 -2.65 -9.19
N ASN A 48 -9.15 -2.96 -8.34
CA ASN A 48 -10.54 -2.53 -8.53
C ASN A 48 -10.79 -1.06 -8.13
N ASN A 49 -9.79 -0.35 -7.61
CA ASN A 49 -9.91 1.05 -7.20
C ASN A 49 -9.54 2.02 -8.34
N PRO A 50 -10.50 2.76 -8.94
CA PRO A 50 -10.21 3.71 -10.02
C PRO A 50 -9.17 4.78 -9.65
N LYS A 51 -9.11 5.17 -8.37
CA LYS A 51 -8.16 6.17 -7.86
C LYS A 51 -6.70 5.72 -7.98
N LEU A 52 -6.44 4.41 -8.04
CA LEU A 52 -5.10 3.91 -8.30
C LEU A 52 -4.61 4.35 -9.68
N TYR A 53 -5.45 4.21 -10.69
CA TYR A 53 -5.13 4.58 -12.07
C TYR A 53 -5.03 6.09 -12.25
N GLU A 54 -5.93 6.86 -11.63
CA GLU A 54 -5.81 8.32 -11.56
C GLU A 54 -4.46 8.74 -10.95
N TRP A 55 -4.06 8.08 -9.85
CA TRP A 55 -2.77 8.33 -9.22
C TRP A 55 -1.62 7.96 -10.16
N PHE A 56 -1.62 6.78 -10.81
CA PHE A 56 -0.58 6.42 -11.76
C PHE A 56 -0.43 7.48 -12.88
N LEU A 57 -1.54 7.89 -13.50
CA LEU A 57 -1.53 8.85 -14.61
C LEU A 57 -1.15 10.28 -14.19
N SER A 58 -1.23 10.59 -12.90
CA SER A 58 -0.78 11.90 -12.38
C SER A 58 0.75 12.07 -12.33
N HIS A 59 1.53 10.99 -12.40
CA HIS A 59 3.00 11.07 -12.34
C HIS A 59 3.58 11.26 -13.74
N LYS A 60 4.50 12.21 -13.86
CA LYS A 60 5.28 12.50 -15.07
C LYS A 60 6.76 12.60 -14.69
N LYS A 61 7.65 12.29 -15.64
CA LYS A 61 9.09 12.43 -15.45
C LYS A 61 9.53 13.89 -15.54
#